data_AF-A0A924YZ88-F1
#
_entry.id   AF-A0A924YZ88-F1
#
_cell.length_a   1.000
_cell.length_b   1.000
_cell.length_c   1.000
_cell.angle_alpha   90.00
_cell.angle_beta   90.00
_cell.angle_gamma   90.00
#
_symmetry.space_group_name_H-M   'P 1'
#
loop_
_entity.id
_entity.type
_entity.pdbx_description
1 polymer ?
#
loop_
_entity_poly.entity_id
_entity_poly.type
_entity_poly.pdbx_seq_one_letter_code
_entity_poly.pdbx_strand_id
1 'polypeptide(L)'
;LALATRLLEAVPDSARIVLLGDKDHLAAVESGAVFAELSADPSLSVACRADLAALCGLDPALIVPGTPVQASALVDSVVWSNRNFRFAADSGIGRLAADTVAGRSGAVLAWLRAGADDSVRWLDDGGATLQPATLAAIEQGFARYTAALQQSWAAADAAVRLTAAFGAFRVLCAVQGGPRGVAAANEAVSKMVNNAVGHGLPGCPAGAAAGMVAGMAQRDPRSPWFTGRPVLVLRNDPGLKLFNGDIGITLPDAHGALQVFFPLADGGFRAVAPLRLPPHQTAFAMTVHKSQGSEFAEVLVLLPAQRSRVLSRELLYTAVTRARERLWLVAGAPVLAAAIGANTRRSSGLQARLREALAAPAR
;
A
#
# COMPACT_ATOMS: atom_id res chain seq x y z
N LEU A 1 -15.11 -2.38 -13.58
CA LEU A 1 -15.64 -2.76 -14.91
C LEU A 1 -15.66 -1.57 -15.86
N ALA A 2 -16.20 -0.42 -15.44
CA ALA A 2 -16.34 0.76 -16.28
C ALA A 2 -15.04 1.22 -16.96
N LEU A 3 -13.91 1.23 -16.22
CA LEU A 3 -12.62 1.59 -16.80
C LEU A 3 -12.14 0.61 -17.88
N ALA A 4 -12.33 -0.71 -17.66
CA ALA A 4 -11.95 -1.73 -18.64
C ALA A 4 -12.79 -1.61 -19.92
N THR A 5 -14.10 -1.37 -19.79
CA THR A 5 -14.98 -1.11 -20.94
C THR A 5 -14.53 0.12 -21.72
N ARG A 6 -14.31 1.26 -21.04
CA ARG A 6 -13.84 2.49 -21.69
C ARG A 6 -12.48 2.32 -22.36
N LEU A 7 -11.58 1.53 -21.76
CA LEU A 7 -10.30 1.19 -22.37
C LEU A 7 -10.54 0.43 -23.68
N LEU A 8 -11.27 -0.69 -23.64
CA LEU A 8 -11.49 -1.54 -24.80
C LEU A 8 -12.25 -0.81 -25.93
N GLU A 9 -13.22 0.04 -25.60
CA GLU A 9 -13.95 0.87 -26.59
C GLU A 9 -13.06 1.95 -27.24
N ALA A 10 -12.00 2.39 -26.56
CA ALA A 10 -11.10 3.42 -27.07
C ALA A 10 -9.92 2.87 -27.86
N VAL A 11 -9.66 1.55 -27.80
CA VAL A 11 -8.56 0.92 -28.53
C VAL A 11 -8.99 0.63 -29.97
N PRO A 12 -8.24 1.11 -31.00
CA PRO A 12 -8.54 0.78 -32.40
C PRO A 12 -8.38 -0.72 -32.69
N ASP A 13 -9.16 -1.24 -33.65
CA ASP A 13 -9.14 -2.67 -34.03
C ASP A 13 -7.76 -3.20 -34.48
N SER A 14 -6.89 -2.31 -34.97
CA SER A 14 -5.52 -2.66 -35.41
C SER A 14 -4.50 -2.71 -34.27
N ALA A 15 -4.85 -2.24 -33.07
CA ALA A 15 -3.95 -2.17 -31.95
C ALA A 15 -3.91 -3.49 -31.16
N ARG A 16 -2.76 -3.77 -30.54
CA ARG A 16 -2.57 -4.91 -29.66
C ARG A 16 -2.60 -4.45 -28.21
N ILE A 17 -3.34 -5.17 -27.36
CA ILE A 17 -3.43 -4.88 -25.93
C ILE A 17 -2.63 -5.93 -25.17
N VAL A 18 -1.71 -5.47 -24.31
CA VAL A 18 -1.01 -6.31 -23.35
C VAL A 18 -1.39 -5.85 -21.94
N LEU A 19 -2.04 -6.74 -21.18
CA LEU A 19 -2.43 -6.46 -19.79
C LEU A 19 -1.41 -7.09 -18.83
N LEU A 20 -0.90 -6.28 -17.91
CA LEU A 20 0.04 -6.71 -16.88
C LEU A 20 -0.58 -6.50 -15.49
N GLY A 21 -0.44 -7.51 -14.62
CA GLY A 21 -1.01 -7.45 -13.28
C GLY A 21 -0.73 -8.73 -12.48
N ASP A 22 -1.10 -8.69 -11.21
CA ASP A 22 -1.03 -9.82 -10.29
C ASP A 22 -2.46 -10.29 -9.98
N LYS A 23 -2.75 -11.56 -10.27
CA LYS A 23 -4.07 -12.17 -10.10
C LYS A 23 -4.50 -12.31 -8.63
N ASP A 24 -3.52 -12.37 -7.72
CA ASP A 24 -3.74 -12.59 -6.29
C ASP A 24 -3.83 -11.27 -5.50
N HIS A 25 -3.51 -10.14 -6.14
CA HIS A 25 -3.74 -8.82 -5.57
C HIS A 25 -5.22 -8.51 -5.42
N LEU A 26 -5.50 -7.66 -4.44
CA LEU A 26 -6.82 -7.14 -4.16
C LEU A 26 -7.37 -6.46 -5.42
N ALA A 27 -8.52 -6.94 -5.87
CA ALA A 27 -9.16 -6.39 -7.06
C ALA A 27 -9.51 -4.90 -6.87
N ALA A 28 -9.72 -4.21 -7.99
CA ALA A 28 -10.14 -2.81 -7.99
C ALA A 28 -11.39 -2.58 -7.11
N VAL A 29 -11.51 -1.35 -6.59
CA VAL A 29 -12.60 -0.92 -5.70
C VAL A 29 -13.98 -1.00 -6.38
N GLU A 30 -14.02 -0.88 -7.70
CA GLU A 30 -15.25 -1.00 -8.49
C GLU A 30 -15.68 -2.46 -8.72
N SER A 31 -16.94 -2.65 -9.11
CA SER A 31 -17.49 -3.96 -9.46
C SER A 31 -16.71 -4.65 -10.59
N GLY A 32 -16.53 -5.97 -10.45
CA GLY A 32 -15.85 -6.84 -11.41
C GLY A 32 -14.38 -7.09 -11.08
N ALA A 33 -13.87 -8.28 -11.43
CA ALA A 33 -12.47 -8.65 -11.30
C ALA A 33 -11.89 -8.94 -12.68
N VAL A 34 -12.06 -7.99 -13.61
CA VAL A 34 -11.79 -8.18 -15.05
C VAL A 34 -10.41 -8.80 -15.29
N PHE A 35 -9.35 -8.27 -14.68
CA PHE A 35 -8.02 -8.83 -14.85
C PHE A 35 -7.89 -10.27 -14.34
N ALA A 36 -8.33 -10.53 -13.10
CA ALA A 36 -8.27 -11.87 -12.51
C ALA A 36 -9.04 -12.89 -13.34
N GLU A 37 -10.21 -12.50 -13.86
CA GLU A 37 -11.02 -13.35 -14.72
C GLU A 37 -10.37 -13.57 -16.08
N LEU A 38 -9.92 -12.52 -16.78
CA LEU A 38 -9.22 -12.66 -18.06
C LEU A 38 -7.95 -13.53 -17.93
N SER A 39 -7.27 -13.45 -16.78
CA SER A 39 -6.07 -14.22 -16.50
C SER A 39 -6.31 -15.62 -15.92
N ALA A 40 -7.57 -16.05 -15.74
CA ALA A 40 -7.91 -17.25 -14.95
C ALA A 40 -7.42 -18.59 -15.57
N ASP A 41 -7.14 -18.59 -16.86
CA ASP A 41 -6.71 -19.78 -17.61
C ASP A 41 -5.37 -19.49 -18.31
N PRO A 42 -4.24 -19.96 -17.76
CA PRO A 42 -2.93 -19.82 -18.39
C PRO A 42 -2.62 -20.96 -19.37
N SER A 43 -3.62 -21.75 -19.79
CA SER A 43 -3.39 -22.88 -20.69
C SER A 43 -2.83 -22.42 -22.03
N LEU A 44 -1.79 -23.12 -22.48
CA LEU A 44 -1.14 -22.92 -23.77
C LEU A 44 -1.20 -24.20 -24.59
N SER A 45 -1.62 -24.08 -25.84
CA SER A 45 -1.60 -25.13 -26.86
C SER A 45 -0.16 -25.59 -27.13
N VAL A 46 -0.02 -26.79 -27.70
CA VAL A 46 1.31 -27.34 -28.06
C VAL A 46 2.03 -26.40 -29.04
N ALA A 47 1.30 -25.85 -30.02
CA ALA A 47 1.83 -24.93 -31.01
C ALA A 47 2.30 -23.62 -30.35
N CYS A 48 1.46 -23.00 -29.51
CA CYS A 48 1.83 -21.77 -28.81
C CYS A 48 3.08 -21.95 -27.93
N ARG A 49 3.20 -23.09 -27.22
CA ARG A 49 4.41 -23.39 -26.44
C ARG A 49 5.65 -23.52 -27.33
N ALA A 50 5.55 -24.16 -28.49
CA ALA A 50 6.66 -24.27 -29.42
C ALA A 50 7.08 -22.89 -29.97
N ASP A 51 6.11 -22.05 -30.32
CA ASP A 51 6.38 -20.70 -30.82
C ASP A 51 7.04 -19.82 -29.75
N LEU A 52 6.52 -19.83 -28.51
CA LEU A 52 7.10 -19.09 -27.39
C LEU A 52 8.53 -19.57 -27.08
N ALA A 53 8.76 -20.88 -27.13
CA ALA A 53 10.09 -21.45 -26.91
C ALA A 53 11.08 -20.99 -27.98
N ALA A 54 10.68 -21.02 -29.26
CA ALA A 54 11.49 -20.53 -30.36
C ALA A 54 11.81 -19.03 -30.23
N LEU A 55 10.80 -18.21 -29.91
CA LEU A 55 10.96 -16.76 -29.73
C LEU A 55 11.88 -16.40 -28.55
N CYS A 56 11.82 -17.17 -27.47
CA CYS A 56 12.62 -16.92 -26.27
C CYS A 56 13.97 -17.66 -26.26
N GLY A 57 14.25 -18.51 -27.26
CA GLY A 57 15.45 -19.37 -27.26
C GLY A 57 15.46 -20.40 -26.11
N LEU A 58 14.30 -20.92 -25.75
CA LEU A 58 14.10 -21.88 -24.67
C LEU A 58 13.76 -23.28 -25.21
N ASP A 59 13.96 -24.30 -24.40
CA ASP A 59 13.36 -25.61 -24.62
C ASP A 59 11.84 -25.54 -24.34
N PRO A 60 10.95 -25.98 -25.25
CA PRO A 60 9.51 -26.04 -25.01
C PRO A 60 9.11 -26.78 -23.72
N ALA A 61 9.91 -27.74 -23.26
CA ALA A 61 9.69 -28.47 -22.02
C ALA A 61 9.79 -27.57 -20.77
N LEU A 62 10.47 -26.42 -20.86
CA LEU A 62 10.56 -25.43 -19.78
C LEU A 62 9.32 -24.55 -19.67
N ILE A 63 8.47 -24.51 -20.69
CA ILE A 63 7.21 -23.76 -20.68
C ILE A 63 6.11 -24.68 -20.17
N VAL A 64 5.90 -24.64 -18.85
CA VAL A 64 4.87 -25.43 -18.18
C VAL A 64 3.71 -24.50 -17.79
N PRO A 65 2.57 -24.54 -18.50
CA PRO A 65 1.38 -23.78 -18.12
C PRO A 65 0.92 -24.14 -16.70
N GLY A 66 0.43 -23.14 -15.98
CA GLY A 66 -0.21 -23.36 -14.69
C GLY A 66 -1.53 -24.12 -14.81
N THR A 67 -2.03 -24.65 -13.69
CA THR A 67 -3.38 -25.20 -13.64
C THR A 67 -4.41 -24.06 -13.71
N PRO A 68 -5.37 -24.09 -14.64
CA PRO A 68 -6.41 -23.08 -14.74
C PRO A 68 -7.25 -23.00 -13.45
N VAL A 69 -7.53 -21.78 -13.00
CA VAL A 69 -8.50 -21.53 -11.93
C VAL A 69 -9.92 -21.74 -12.46
N GLN A 70 -10.15 -21.31 -13.70
CA GLN A 70 -11.40 -21.51 -14.43
C GLN A 70 -11.07 -21.56 -15.92
N ALA A 71 -11.70 -22.49 -16.65
CA ALA A 71 -11.54 -22.56 -18.10
C ALA A 71 -11.97 -21.24 -18.76
N SER A 72 -11.13 -20.73 -19.66
CA SER A 72 -11.39 -19.51 -20.40
C SER A 72 -11.43 -19.75 -21.90
N ALA A 73 -12.11 -18.85 -22.60
CA ALA A 73 -12.15 -18.83 -24.05
C ALA A 73 -10.87 -18.20 -24.66
N LEU A 74 -10.04 -17.55 -23.84
CA LEU A 74 -8.80 -16.86 -24.22
C LEU A 74 -7.56 -17.77 -24.13
N VAL A 75 -7.63 -18.95 -24.74
CA VAL A 75 -6.49 -19.88 -24.83
C VAL A 75 -5.34 -19.19 -25.58
N ASP A 76 -4.09 -19.53 -25.24
CA ASP A 76 -2.87 -18.97 -25.87
C ASP A 76 -2.64 -17.47 -25.66
N SER A 77 -3.44 -16.83 -24.79
CA SER A 77 -3.42 -15.37 -24.57
C SER A 77 -2.97 -14.96 -23.17
N VAL A 78 -2.69 -15.93 -22.29
CA VAL A 78 -2.38 -15.69 -20.88
C VAL A 78 -1.10 -16.44 -20.50
N VAL A 79 -0.16 -15.71 -19.89
CA VAL A 79 1.08 -16.28 -19.36
C VAL A 79 1.20 -15.91 -17.89
N TRP A 80 1.41 -16.91 -17.03
CA TRP A 80 1.71 -16.69 -15.62
C TRP A 80 3.21 -16.83 -15.36
N SER A 81 3.83 -15.77 -14.84
CA SER A 81 5.19 -15.84 -14.32
C SER A 81 5.17 -16.32 -12.88
N ASN A 82 5.85 -17.43 -12.59
CA ASN A 82 5.89 -18.04 -11.27
C ASN A 82 7.13 -17.66 -10.45
N ARG A 83 8.09 -16.95 -11.07
CA ARG A 83 9.33 -16.54 -10.42
C ARG A 83 9.20 -15.13 -9.87
N ASN A 84 9.31 -15.02 -8.54
CA ASN A 84 9.39 -13.74 -7.86
C ASN A 84 10.87 -13.30 -7.80
N PHE A 85 11.16 -12.11 -8.31
CA PHE A 85 12.49 -11.49 -8.22
C PHE A 85 12.58 -10.41 -7.14
N ARG A 86 11.43 -9.98 -6.58
CA ARG A 86 11.36 -8.98 -5.51
C ARG A 86 11.83 -9.56 -4.19
N PHE A 87 11.51 -10.82 -3.94
CA PHE A 87 11.96 -11.54 -2.76
C PHE A 87 12.57 -12.86 -3.17
N ALA A 88 13.65 -13.24 -2.50
CA ALA A 88 14.15 -14.61 -2.61
C ALA A 88 13.03 -15.57 -2.15
N ALA A 89 12.89 -16.71 -2.82
CA ALA A 89 11.80 -17.65 -2.57
C ALA A 89 11.79 -18.21 -1.13
N ASP A 90 12.93 -18.12 -0.45
CA ASP A 90 13.18 -18.50 0.94
C ASP A 90 13.04 -17.35 1.94
N SER A 91 12.78 -16.12 1.50
CA SER A 91 12.52 -15.00 2.41
C SER A 91 11.22 -15.18 3.21
N GLY A 92 11.20 -14.67 4.45
CA GLY A 92 10.02 -14.71 5.31
C GLY A 92 8.79 -14.05 4.69
N ILE A 93 8.95 -12.89 4.04
CA ILE A 93 7.85 -12.19 3.36
C ILE A 93 7.32 -13.04 2.19
N GLY A 94 8.21 -13.63 1.38
CA GLY A 94 7.85 -14.50 0.27
C GLY A 94 7.09 -15.75 0.74
N ARG A 95 7.57 -16.40 1.80
CA ARG A 95 6.90 -17.53 2.44
C ARG A 95 5.51 -17.16 2.95
N LEU A 96 5.39 -16.06 3.70
CA LEU A 96 4.10 -15.61 4.23
C LEU A 96 3.10 -15.31 3.11
N ALA A 97 3.55 -14.66 2.04
CA ALA A 97 2.73 -14.36 0.88
C ALA A 97 2.25 -15.66 0.21
N ALA A 98 3.14 -16.62 -0.06
CA ALA A 98 2.81 -17.90 -0.66
C ALA A 98 1.84 -18.72 0.20
N ASP A 99 2.07 -18.80 1.51
CA ASP A 99 1.21 -19.54 2.44
C ASP A 99 -0.16 -18.88 2.60
N THR A 100 -0.22 -17.54 2.51
CA THR A 100 -1.48 -16.79 2.49
C THR A 100 -2.28 -17.16 1.24
N VAL A 101 -1.68 -17.09 0.04
CA VAL A 101 -2.33 -17.43 -1.23
C VAL A 101 -2.82 -18.88 -1.24
N ALA A 102 -2.01 -19.81 -0.71
CA ALA A 102 -2.35 -21.22 -0.58
C ALA A 102 -3.40 -21.52 0.50
N GLY A 103 -3.82 -20.53 1.30
CA GLY A 103 -4.81 -20.71 2.35
C GLY A 103 -4.32 -21.52 3.55
N ARG A 104 -3.00 -21.65 3.75
CA ARG A 104 -2.37 -22.50 4.79
C ARG A 104 -2.34 -21.81 6.16
N SER A 105 -3.50 -21.40 6.67
CA SER A 105 -3.61 -20.62 7.92
C SER A 105 -2.91 -21.25 9.13
N GLY A 106 -3.03 -22.56 9.32
CA GLY A 106 -2.36 -23.29 10.40
C GLY A 106 -0.83 -23.23 10.29
N ALA A 107 -0.27 -23.39 9.08
CA ALA A 107 1.16 -23.31 8.85
C ALA A 107 1.69 -21.89 9.05
N VAL A 108 0.95 -20.87 8.60
CA VAL A 108 1.29 -19.46 8.82
C VAL A 108 1.36 -19.15 10.32
N LEU A 109 0.32 -19.51 11.07
CA LEU A 109 0.28 -19.25 12.51
C LEU A 109 1.40 -19.99 13.26
N ALA A 110 1.66 -21.25 12.93
CA ALA A 110 2.74 -22.01 13.55
C ALA A 110 4.11 -21.37 13.28
N TRP A 111 4.35 -20.95 12.03
CA TRP A 111 5.61 -20.30 11.64
C TRP A 111 5.79 -18.93 12.30
N LEU A 112 4.76 -18.08 12.31
CA LEU A 112 4.81 -16.78 12.98
C LEU A 112 5.02 -16.90 14.49
N ARG A 113 4.48 -17.95 15.14
CA ARG A 113 4.74 -18.23 16.57
C ARG A 113 6.18 -18.65 16.83
N ALA A 114 6.79 -19.40 15.93
CA ALA A 114 8.18 -19.81 16.07
C ALA A 114 9.12 -18.59 16.02
N GLY A 115 8.74 -17.53 15.28
CA GLY A 115 9.42 -16.24 15.31
C GLY A 115 10.87 -16.28 14.85
N ALA A 116 11.22 -17.22 13.96
CA ALA A 116 12.59 -17.50 13.55
C ALA A 116 13.10 -16.61 12.40
N ASP A 117 12.28 -15.70 11.87
CA ASP A 117 12.61 -14.86 10.71
C ASP A 117 12.49 -13.37 11.06
N ASP A 118 13.62 -12.65 11.01
CA ASP A 118 13.69 -11.24 11.38
C ASP A 118 12.98 -10.30 10.39
N SER A 119 12.71 -10.76 9.16
CA SER A 119 12.00 -9.97 8.15
C SER A 119 10.49 -9.89 8.44
N VAL A 120 9.93 -10.81 9.24
CA VAL A 120 8.51 -10.84 9.57
C VAL A 120 8.30 -10.98 11.07
N ARG A 121 7.81 -9.91 11.69
CA ARG A 121 7.41 -9.91 13.10
C ARG A 121 5.89 -9.98 13.22
N TRP A 122 5.38 -10.95 13.97
CA TRP A 122 3.97 -11.00 14.32
C TRP A 122 3.73 -10.48 15.73
N LEU A 123 2.78 -9.55 15.84
CA LEU A 123 2.23 -9.05 17.09
C LEU A 123 0.81 -9.64 17.20
N ASP A 124 0.65 -10.65 18.06
CA ASP A 124 -0.65 -11.30 18.36
C ASP A 124 -1.52 -10.37 19.22
N ASP A 125 -1.90 -9.25 18.63
CA ASP A 125 -2.78 -8.26 19.21
C ASP A 125 -4.19 -8.43 18.64
N GLY A 126 -5.04 -9.09 19.43
CA GLY A 126 -6.49 -9.23 19.22
C GLY A 126 -7.33 -8.24 20.03
N GLY A 127 -6.71 -7.22 20.65
CA GLY A 127 -7.39 -6.24 21.48
C GLY A 127 -8.38 -5.39 20.67
N ALA A 128 -9.44 -4.91 21.34
CA ALA A 128 -10.43 -4.03 20.72
C ALA A 128 -9.80 -2.71 20.22
N THR A 129 -8.84 -2.19 20.96
CA THR A 129 -7.98 -1.02 20.65
C THR A 129 -6.53 -1.46 20.46
N LEU A 130 -5.68 -0.56 19.97
CA LEU A 130 -4.24 -0.79 19.83
C LEU A 130 -3.60 -1.04 21.21
N GLN A 131 -2.97 -2.19 21.39
CA GLN A 131 -2.27 -2.53 22.63
C GLN A 131 -0.92 -1.79 22.74
N PRO A 132 -0.34 -1.67 23.96
CA PRO A 132 0.93 -0.98 24.15
C PRO A 132 2.06 -1.49 23.26
N ALA A 133 2.17 -2.81 23.06
CA ALA A 133 3.19 -3.39 22.17
C ALA A 133 3.01 -2.95 20.70
N THR A 134 1.76 -2.81 20.25
CA THR A 134 1.43 -2.30 18.91
C THR A 134 1.79 -0.83 18.77
N LEU A 135 1.47 -0.01 19.78
CA LEU A 135 1.85 1.40 19.81
C LEU A 135 3.38 1.58 19.81
N ALA A 136 4.09 0.79 20.62
CA ALA A 136 5.56 0.79 20.65
C ALA A 136 6.18 0.37 19.32
N ALA A 137 5.58 -0.61 18.62
CA ALA A 137 6.02 -0.98 17.28
C ALA A 137 5.81 0.16 16.27
N ILE A 138 4.63 0.80 16.30
CA ILE A 138 4.36 1.98 15.46
C ILE A 138 5.38 3.09 15.73
N GLU A 139 5.69 3.35 17.00
CA GLU A 139 6.70 4.32 17.43
C GLU A 139 8.09 3.96 16.91
N GLN A 140 8.50 2.71 17.06
CA GLN A 140 9.76 2.19 16.51
C GLN A 140 9.85 2.42 14.99
N GLY A 141 8.76 2.18 14.25
CA GLY A 141 8.74 2.36 12.80
C GLY A 141 8.89 3.82 12.37
N PHE A 142 8.27 4.74 13.11
CA PHE A 142 8.37 6.18 12.85
C PHE A 142 9.59 6.86 13.50
N ALA A 143 10.42 6.13 14.25
CA ALA A 143 11.58 6.70 14.95
C ALA A 143 12.56 7.45 14.01
N ARG A 144 12.79 6.93 12.80
CA ARG A 144 13.62 7.62 11.79
C ARG A 144 12.99 8.95 11.36
N TYR A 145 11.68 8.97 11.21
CA TYR A 145 10.94 10.17 10.81
C TYR A 145 10.92 11.23 11.91
N THR A 146 10.66 10.83 13.17
CA THR A 146 10.70 11.76 14.30
C THR A 146 12.10 12.30 14.55
N ALA A 147 13.14 11.48 14.43
CA ALA A 147 14.53 11.93 14.50
C ALA A 147 14.88 12.91 13.37
N ALA A 148 14.41 12.67 12.15
CA ALA A 148 14.61 13.59 11.03
C ALA A 148 13.89 14.94 11.23
N LEU A 149 12.72 14.93 11.89
CA LEU A 149 11.97 16.14 12.25
C LEU A 149 12.64 17.00 13.32
N GLN A 150 13.49 16.41 14.18
CA GLN A 150 14.24 17.13 15.21
C GLN A 150 15.48 17.86 14.65
N GLN A 151 15.83 17.62 13.39
CA GLN A 151 16.94 18.29 12.71
C GLN A 151 16.47 19.57 12.02
N SER A 152 17.41 20.46 11.70
CA SER A 152 17.10 21.73 11.02
C SER A 152 16.39 21.53 9.68
N TRP A 153 15.27 22.23 9.50
CA TRP A 153 14.50 22.23 8.25
C TRP A 153 15.00 23.26 7.24
N ALA A 154 15.87 24.18 7.66
CA ALA A 154 16.50 25.17 6.78
C ALA A 154 17.68 24.59 5.98
N ALA A 155 18.13 23.37 6.32
CA ALA A 155 19.18 22.70 5.59
C ALA A 155 18.72 22.31 4.18
N ALA A 156 19.61 22.43 3.19
CA ALA A 156 19.29 22.14 1.78
C ALA A 156 18.82 20.69 1.54
N ASP A 157 19.28 19.75 2.38
CA ASP A 157 18.93 18.33 2.32
C ASP A 157 17.62 17.98 3.06
N ALA A 158 17.00 18.93 3.77
CA ALA A 158 15.86 18.65 4.65
C ALA A 158 14.71 17.97 3.91
N ALA A 159 14.48 18.36 2.66
CA ALA A 159 13.43 17.77 1.83
C ALA A 159 13.66 16.29 1.56
N VAL A 160 14.82 15.99 0.99
CA VAL A 160 15.23 14.64 0.67
C VAL A 160 15.25 13.78 1.93
N ARG A 161 15.84 14.27 3.03
CA ARG A 161 15.94 13.56 4.30
C ARG A 161 14.57 13.24 4.90
N LEU A 162 13.67 14.22 5.00
CA LEU A 162 12.34 14.03 5.59
C LEU A 162 11.46 13.12 4.73
N THR A 163 11.47 13.31 3.41
CA THR A 163 10.73 12.47 2.47
C THR A 163 11.25 11.03 2.49
N ALA A 164 12.57 10.83 2.51
CA ALA A 164 13.16 9.49 2.63
C ALA A 164 12.80 8.83 3.98
N ALA A 165 12.94 9.56 5.09
CA ALA A 165 12.62 9.04 6.41
C ALA A 165 11.13 8.68 6.55
N PHE A 166 10.22 9.49 6.00
CA PHE A 166 8.79 9.21 5.97
C PHE A 166 8.41 8.08 5.00
N GLY A 167 9.13 7.94 3.89
CA GLY A 167 8.91 6.90 2.89
C GLY A 167 9.38 5.51 3.34
N ALA A 168 10.28 5.44 4.32
CA ALA A 168 10.88 4.19 4.77
C ALA A 168 9.90 3.26 5.53
N PHE A 169 8.90 3.83 6.23
CA PHE A 169 7.96 3.06 7.04
C PHE A 169 6.50 3.45 6.72
N ARG A 170 5.61 2.44 6.63
CA ARG A 170 4.19 2.67 6.36
C ARG A 170 3.29 1.81 7.24
N VAL A 171 2.23 2.43 7.77
CA VAL A 171 1.12 1.70 8.41
C VAL A 171 -0.02 1.47 7.40
N LEU A 172 -0.37 0.20 7.18
CA LEU A 172 -1.46 -0.23 6.33
C LEU A 172 -2.59 -0.82 7.17
N CYS A 173 -3.77 -0.22 7.12
CA CYS A 173 -4.94 -0.71 7.83
C CYS A 173 -5.87 -1.46 6.87
N ALA A 174 -6.47 -2.56 7.34
CA ALA A 174 -7.48 -3.26 6.56
C ALA A 174 -8.80 -2.47 6.48
N VAL A 175 -9.12 -1.67 7.49
CA VAL A 175 -10.38 -0.91 7.61
C VAL A 175 -10.14 0.60 7.74
N GLN A 176 -11.07 1.41 7.24
CA GLN A 176 -10.99 2.87 7.33
C GLN A 176 -11.30 3.39 8.75
N GLY A 177 -12.40 2.90 9.33
CA GLY A 177 -12.92 3.35 10.63
C GLY A 177 -12.75 2.33 11.75
N GLY A 178 -13.14 2.75 12.96
CA GLY A 178 -13.06 1.94 14.18
C GLY A 178 -11.70 2.05 14.89
N PRO A 179 -11.56 1.44 16.08
CA PRO A 179 -10.42 1.65 16.96
C PRO A 179 -9.08 1.08 16.47
N ARG A 180 -9.11 0.31 15.37
CA ARG A 180 -7.93 -0.22 14.65
C ARG A 180 -7.95 0.14 13.16
N GLY A 181 -8.72 1.16 12.80
CA GLY A 181 -8.77 1.69 11.44
C GLY A 181 -7.78 2.81 11.20
N VAL A 182 -7.75 3.31 9.96
CA VAL A 182 -6.91 4.43 9.53
C VAL A 182 -7.03 5.64 10.44
N ALA A 183 -8.24 6.01 10.85
CA ALA A 183 -8.47 7.18 11.71
C ALA A 183 -7.76 7.04 13.07
N ALA A 184 -7.95 5.90 13.76
CA ALA A 184 -7.34 5.64 15.06
C ALA A 184 -5.80 5.55 14.99
N ALA A 185 -5.28 4.89 13.94
CA ALA A 185 -3.83 4.81 13.72
C ALA A 185 -3.22 6.19 13.44
N ASN A 186 -3.86 7.00 12.58
CA ASN A 186 -3.43 8.37 12.33
C ASN A 186 -3.46 9.24 13.59
N GLU A 187 -4.50 9.11 14.42
CA GLU A 187 -4.59 9.85 15.68
C GLU A 187 -3.46 9.47 16.65
N ALA A 188 -3.20 8.18 16.83
CA ALA A 188 -2.15 7.68 17.71
C ALA A 188 -0.76 8.19 17.26
N VAL A 189 -0.44 8.04 15.97
CA VAL A 189 0.84 8.52 15.41
C VAL A 189 0.93 10.04 15.48
N SER A 190 -0.17 10.77 15.26
CA SER A 190 -0.17 12.23 15.35
C SER A 190 0.19 12.72 16.75
N LYS A 191 -0.38 12.11 17.79
CA LYS A 191 -0.04 12.43 19.19
C LYS A 191 1.44 12.17 19.47
N MET A 192 1.94 11.00 19.06
CA MET A 192 3.34 10.62 19.22
C MET A 192 4.31 11.58 18.51
N VAL A 193 4.07 11.90 17.24
CA VAL A 193 4.92 12.82 16.47
C VAL A 193 4.85 14.23 17.06
N ASN A 194 3.65 14.72 17.40
CA ASN A 194 3.50 16.03 18.01
C ASN A 194 4.24 16.14 19.36
N ASN A 195 4.22 15.08 20.18
CA ASN A 195 4.96 15.02 21.44
C ASN A 195 6.48 14.97 21.21
N ALA A 196 6.95 14.16 20.25
CA ALA A 196 8.37 14.03 19.93
C ALA A 196 9.00 15.33 19.41
N VAL A 197 8.21 16.19 18.76
CA VAL A 197 8.63 17.49 18.23
C VAL A 197 8.37 18.62 19.26
N GLY A 198 7.58 18.36 20.30
CA GLY A 198 6.89 19.37 21.12
C GLY A 198 7.64 20.00 22.31
N HIS A 199 8.94 19.79 22.52
CA HIS A 199 9.63 20.32 23.72
C HIS A 199 10.98 21.01 23.49
N GLY A 200 11.41 21.17 22.24
CA GLY A 200 12.64 21.88 21.91
C GLY A 200 12.88 21.75 20.44
N LEU A 201 12.94 22.87 19.71
CA LEU A 201 13.16 22.85 18.26
C LEU A 201 14.58 23.34 17.95
N PRO A 202 15.50 22.43 17.57
CA PRO A 202 16.67 22.79 16.77
C PRO A 202 16.20 23.01 15.33
N GLY A 203 16.39 24.22 14.77
CA GLY A 203 16.18 24.42 13.32
C GLY A 203 15.51 25.71 12.86
N CYS A 204 14.94 26.52 13.76
CA CYS A 204 14.69 27.91 13.41
C CYS A 204 16.04 28.65 13.36
N PRO A 205 16.32 29.47 12.33
CA PRO A 205 17.56 30.26 12.30
C PRO A 205 17.74 31.03 13.61
N ALA A 206 18.95 30.98 14.16
CA ALA A 206 19.32 31.62 15.42
C ALA A 206 19.04 33.13 15.32
N GLY A 207 17.91 33.55 15.91
CA GLY A 207 17.37 34.91 15.78
C GLY A 207 15.84 34.96 15.85
N ALA A 208 15.15 33.88 15.44
CA ALA A 208 13.68 33.82 15.48
C ALA A 208 13.10 33.24 16.79
N ALA A 209 13.90 32.48 17.54
CA ALA A 209 13.44 31.71 18.70
C ALA A 209 12.84 32.54 19.85
N ALA A 210 13.28 33.79 20.08
CA ALA A 210 12.83 34.58 21.23
C ALA A 210 11.41 35.18 21.08
N GLY A 211 10.95 35.45 19.85
CA GLY A 211 9.59 35.96 19.58
C GLY A 211 8.56 34.86 19.30
N MET A 212 9.01 33.67 18.90
CA MET A 212 8.15 32.56 18.47
C MET A 212 7.50 31.78 19.62
N VAL A 213 8.14 31.74 20.80
CA VAL A 213 7.55 31.10 21.99
C VAL A 213 6.26 31.80 22.43
N ALA A 214 6.17 33.12 22.24
CA ALA A 214 4.99 33.92 22.62
C ALA A 214 3.77 33.70 21.71
N GLY A 215 3.97 33.47 20.41
CA GLY A 215 2.88 33.17 19.46
C GLY A 215 2.44 31.69 19.45
N MET A 216 3.31 30.78 19.92
CA MET A 216 3.06 29.33 19.96
C MET A 216 2.37 28.84 21.24
N ALA A 217 2.28 29.68 22.28
CA ALA A 217 1.52 29.41 23.50
C ALA A 217 -0.01 29.35 23.27
N GLN A 218 -0.50 29.67 22.06
CA GLN A 218 -1.91 29.60 21.68
C GLN A 218 -2.17 28.55 20.58
N ARG A 219 -1.59 27.34 20.68
CA ARG A 219 -2.08 26.23 19.85
C ARG A 219 -3.50 25.89 20.29
N ASP A 220 -4.49 26.13 19.42
CA ASP A 220 -5.83 25.58 19.61
C ASP A 220 -5.69 24.04 19.66
N PRO A 221 -5.98 23.38 20.79
CA PRO A 221 -5.89 21.92 20.90
C PRO A 221 -6.81 21.20 19.92
N ARG A 222 -7.80 21.91 19.35
CA ARG A 222 -8.73 21.41 18.33
C ARG A 222 -8.16 21.54 16.91
N SER A 223 -7.08 22.29 16.70
CA SER A 223 -6.47 22.41 15.38
C SER A 223 -5.87 21.07 14.97
N PRO A 224 -6.21 20.54 13.78
CA PRO A 224 -5.60 19.31 13.30
C PRO A 224 -4.17 19.53 12.78
N TRP A 225 -3.65 20.76 12.82
CA TRP A 225 -2.37 21.14 12.25
C TRP A 225 -1.27 21.19 13.31
N PHE A 226 -0.21 20.42 13.07
CA PHE A 226 0.99 20.39 13.88
C PHE A 226 2.21 20.08 13.01
N THR A 227 3.39 20.46 13.49
CA THR A 227 4.66 20.19 12.83
C THR A 227 4.92 18.69 12.70
N GLY A 228 5.34 18.25 11.53
CA GLY A 228 5.58 16.84 11.22
C GLY A 228 4.33 16.08 10.78
N ARG A 229 3.16 16.71 10.67
CA ARG A 229 1.98 16.07 10.10
C ARG A 229 2.14 15.85 8.59
N PRO A 230 2.11 14.61 8.08
CA PRO A 230 2.06 14.32 6.66
C PRO A 230 0.61 14.44 6.15
N VAL A 231 0.46 15.01 4.96
CA VAL A 231 -0.82 15.29 4.31
C VAL A 231 -0.86 14.63 2.95
N LEU A 232 -1.89 13.83 2.70
CA LEU A 232 -2.20 13.21 1.42
C LEU A 232 -3.27 14.04 0.69
N VAL A 233 -2.97 14.49 -0.51
CA VAL A 233 -3.93 15.16 -1.40
C VAL A 233 -4.90 14.12 -1.98
N LEU A 234 -6.20 14.42 -1.92
CA LEU A 234 -7.28 13.52 -2.37
C LEU A 234 -7.87 13.90 -3.73
N ARG A 235 -7.57 15.09 -4.23
CA ARG A 235 -8.10 15.59 -5.50
C ARG A 235 -7.08 16.46 -6.21
N ASN A 236 -6.97 16.29 -7.53
CA ASN A 236 -6.11 17.12 -8.36
C ASN A 236 -6.54 18.59 -8.28
N ASP A 237 -5.55 19.46 -8.15
CA ASP A 237 -5.66 20.91 -8.25
C ASP A 237 -4.57 21.42 -9.21
N PRO A 238 -4.93 21.69 -10.49
CA PRO A 238 -3.97 22.16 -11.49
C PRO A 238 -3.36 23.53 -11.14
N GLY A 239 -4.11 24.41 -10.48
CA GLY A 239 -3.64 25.76 -10.12
C GLY A 239 -2.53 25.70 -9.08
N LEU A 240 -2.67 24.78 -8.12
CA LEU A 240 -1.63 24.44 -7.17
C LEU A 240 -0.69 23.34 -7.66
N LYS A 241 -0.78 22.87 -8.91
CA LYS A 241 -0.09 21.68 -9.46
C LYS A 241 0.04 20.53 -8.46
N LEU A 242 -1.02 20.27 -7.69
CA LEU A 242 -1.11 19.16 -6.74
C LEU A 242 -1.96 18.05 -7.36
N PHE A 243 -1.53 16.82 -7.21
CA PHE A 243 -2.22 15.65 -7.77
C PHE A 243 -2.71 14.74 -6.64
N ASN A 244 -3.80 14.01 -6.90
CA ASN A 244 -4.30 12.99 -6.01
C ASN A 244 -3.22 11.92 -5.80
N GLY A 245 -2.85 11.69 -4.54
CA GLY A 245 -1.71 10.84 -4.19
C GLY A 245 -0.48 11.61 -3.69
N ASP A 246 -0.38 12.92 -3.95
CA ASP A 246 0.76 13.72 -3.49
C ASP A 246 0.79 13.78 -1.95
N ILE A 247 1.99 13.60 -1.40
CA ILE A 247 2.23 13.68 0.04
C ILE A 247 3.11 14.89 0.34
N GLY A 248 2.62 15.77 1.23
CA GLY A 248 3.39 16.89 1.77
C GLY A 248 3.58 16.75 3.29
N ILE A 249 4.58 17.44 3.83
CA ILE A 249 4.89 17.44 5.27
C ILE A 249 4.66 18.84 5.84
N THR A 250 3.92 18.92 6.94
CA THR A 250 3.62 20.18 7.63
C THR A 250 4.83 20.64 8.44
N LEU A 251 5.42 21.78 8.12
CA LEU A 251 6.54 22.39 8.85
C LEU A 251 6.26 23.89 9.00
N PRO A 252 6.78 24.58 10.01
CA PRO A 252 6.76 26.03 10.04
C PRO A 252 7.73 26.61 9.02
N ASP A 253 7.38 27.77 8.46
CA ASP A 253 8.28 28.60 7.68
C ASP A 253 9.24 29.42 8.57
N ALA A 254 10.04 30.30 7.95
CA ALA A 254 10.99 31.16 8.65
C ALA A 254 10.34 32.11 9.68
N HIS A 255 9.04 32.34 9.59
CA HIS A 255 8.27 33.18 10.50
C HIS A 255 7.46 32.37 11.52
N GLY A 256 7.53 31.03 11.47
CA GLY A 256 6.81 30.14 12.37
C GLY A 256 5.42 29.73 11.90
N ALA A 257 4.96 30.22 10.75
CA ALA A 257 3.64 29.87 10.24
C ALA A 257 3.69 28.47 9.60
N LEU A 258 2.73 27.62 9.93
CA LEU A 258 2.67 26.28 9.37
C LEU A 258 2.37 26.32 7.88
N GLN A 259 3.22 25.65 7.10
CA GLN A 259 3.08 25.39 5.68
C GLN A 259 3.15 23.89 5.44
N VAL A 260 2.54 23.40 4.36
CA VAL A 260 2.71 22.03 3.89
C VAL A 260 3.69 22.03 2.73
N PHE A 261 4.82 21.37 2.92
CA PHE A 261 5.92 21.30 1.97
C PHE A 261 5.81 20.03 1.14
N PHE A 262 5.62 20.18 -0.17
CA PHE A 262 5.55 19.09 -1.14
C PHE A 262 6.88 18.96 -1.88
N PRO A 263 7.52 17.78 -1.90
CA PRO A 263 8.82 17.60 -2.55
C PRO A 263 8.70 17.82 -4.06
N LEU A 264 9.69 18.49 -4.64
CA LEU A 264 9.84 18.70 -6.07
C LEU A 264 10.89 17.74 -6.63
N ALA A 265 10.83 17.46 -7.94
CA ALA A 265 11.75 16.54 -8.60
C ALA A 265 13.22 17.01 -8.60
N ASP A 266 13.44 18.31 -8.43
CA ASP A 266 14.75 18.95 -8.33
C ASP A 266 15.34 18.93 -6.91
N GLY A 267 14.67 18.27 -5.95
CA GLY A 267 15.10 18.15 -4.56
C GLY A 267 14.66 19.30 -3.65
N GLY A 268 13.97 20.31 -4.18
CA GLY A 268 13.37 21.39 -3.40
C GLY A 268 12.02 21.03 -2.79
N PHE A 269 11.41 22.02 -2.13
CA PHE A 269 10.02 21.94 -1.70
C PHE A 269 9.19 23.06 -2.30
N ARG A 270 7.90 22.78 -2.45
CA ARG A 270 6.89 23.80 -2.63
C ARG A 270 6.01 23.89 -1.39
N ALA A 271 5.97 25.07 -0.79
CA ALA A 271 5.13 25.37 0.36
C ALA A 271 3.70 25.76 -0.07
N VAL A 272 2.71 25.17 0.58
CA VAL A 272 1.30 25.53 0.42
C VAL A 272 0.69 25.71 1.81
N ALA A 273 0.03 26.86 2.04
CA ALA A 273 -0.63 27.13 3.30
C ALA A 273 -1.76 26.10 3.55
N PRO A 274 -1.92 25.60 4.78
CA PRO A 274 -2.99 24.66 5.15
C PRO A 274 -4.38 25.01 4.63
N LEU A 275 -4.76 26.29 4.71
CA LEU A 275 -6.06 26.81 4.28
C LEU A 275 -6.27 26.81 2.77
N ARG A 276 -5.20 26.69 1.98
CA ARG A 276 -5.26 26.66 0.50
C ARG A 276 -5.27 25.25 -0.06
N LEU A 277 -5.06 24.22 0.77
CA LEU A 277 -4.96 22.87 0.27
C LEU A 277 -6.31 22.38 -0.29
N PRO A 278 -6.29 21.64 -1.42
CA PRO A 278 -7.47 20.91 -1.88
C PRO A 278 -7.89 19.86 -0.82
N PRO A 279 -9.03 19.15 -1.02
CA PRO A 279 -9.42 18.05 -0.13
C PRO A 279 -8.25 17.12 0.18
N HIS A 280 -7.97 16.93 1.47
CA HIS A 280 -6.78 16.24 1.95
C HIS A 280 -7.03 15.51 3.27
N GLN A 281 -6.13 14.61 3.65
CA GLN A 281 -6.20 13.88 4.91
C GLN A 281 -4.80 13.63 5.50
N THR A 282 -4.74 13.26 6.78
CA THR A 282 -3.49 12.78 7.41
C THR A 282 -3.04 11.46 6.78
N ALA A 283 -1.72 11.28 6.63
CA ALA A 283 -1.13 10.21 5.82
C ALA A 283 -0.18 9.25 6.57
N PHE A 284 -0.16 9.21 7.91
CA PHE A 284 0.67 8.23 8.63
C PHE A 284 0.24 6.80 8.35
N ALA A 285 -1.07 6.58 8.38
CA ALA A 285 -1.72 5.34 8.03
C ALA A 285 -2.61 5.53 6.80
N MET A 286 -2.72 4.47 6.00
CA MET A 286 -3.63 4.40 4.86
C MET A 286 -4.23 3.00 4.77
N THR A 287 -5.28 2.83 3.96
CA THR A 287 -5.78 1.49 3.69
C THR A 287 -4.90 0.74 2.71
N VAL A 288 -4.93 -0.59 2.77
CA VAL A 288 -4.28 -1.48 1.80
C VAL A 288 -4.66 -1.09 0.36
N HIS A 289 -5.93 -0.78 0.10
CA HIS A 289 -6.40 -0.32 -1.20
C HIS A 289 -5.67 0.94 -1.69
N LYS A 290 -5.46 1.95 -0.83
CA LYS A 290 -4.76 3.18 -1.20
C LYS A 290 -3.25 2.98 -1.39
N SER A 291 -2.70 1.85 -0.95
CA SER A 291 -1.27 1.51 -1.14
C SER A 291 -0.98 0.73 -2.43
N GLN A 292 -2.00 0.39 -3.22
CA GLN A 292 -1.81 -0.35 -4.47
C GLN A 292 -0.89 0.41 -5.43
N GLY A 293 0.10 -0.29 -5.97
CA GLY A 293 1.12 0.30 -6.84
C GLY A 293 2.27 1.01 -6.09
N SER A 294 2.20 1.15 -4.76
CA SER A 294 3.31 1.65 -3.93
C SER A 294 4.04 0.50 -3.24
N GLU A 295 5.31 0.68 -2.92
CA GLU A 295 6.11 -0.25 -2.11
C GLU A 295 6.89 0.53 -1.07
N PHE A 296 7.15 -0.10 0.08
CA PHE A 296 7.86 0.53 1.20
C PHE A 296 8.93 -0.43 1.73
N ALA A 297 10.04 0.11 2.24
CA ALA A 297 11.07 -0.72 2.86
C ALA A 297 10.48 -1.51 4.03
N GLU A 298 9.74 -0.82 4.90
CA GLU A 298 9.15 -1.41 6.11
C GLU A 298 7.65 -1.12 6.18
N VAL A 299 6.85 -2.13 6.50
CA VAL A 299 5.39 -2.02 6.58
C VAL A 299 4.88 -2.62 7.87
N LEU A 300 3.98 -1.91 8.56
CA LEU A 300 3.12 -2.49 9.59
C LEU A 300 1.71 -2.69 9.03
N VAL A 301 1.23 -3.93 9.01
CA VAL A 301 -0.14 -4.28 8.60
C VAL A 301 -1.00 -4.45 9.84
N LEU A 302 -2.06 -3.65 9.93
CA LEU A 302 -3.00 -3.63 11.04
C LEU A 302 -4.36 -4.24 10.65
N LEU A 303 -4.68 -5.39 11.24
CA LEU A 303 -5.98 -6.05 11.09
C LEU A 303 -6.95 -5.59 12.20
N PRO A 304 -8.28 -5.58 11.94
CA PRO A 304 -9.28 -5.26 12.96
C PRO A 304 -9.30 -6.31 14.07
N ALA A 305 -9.90 -5.96 15.22
CA ALA A 305 -10.03 -6.86 16.37
C ALA A 305 -10.95 -8.05 16.09
N GLN A 306 -11.93 -7.86 15.21
CA GLN A 306 -12.94 -8.86 14.85
C GLN A 306 -12.96 -9.07 13.34
N ARG A 307 -13.51 -10.22 12.92
CA ARG A 307 -13.72 -10.52 11.50
C ARG A 307 -14.57 -9.44 10.86
N SER A 308 -14.18 -9.02 9.66
CA SER A 308 -14.90 -8.04 8.85
C SER A 308 -15.03 -8.56 7.44
N ARG A 309 -16.10 -8.17 6.73
CA ARG A 309 -16.32 -8.52 5.31
C ARG A 309 -15.22 -7.99 4.38
N VAL A 310 -14.49 -6.97 4.82
CA VAL A 310 -13.36 -6.40 4.07
C VAL A 310 -12.14 -7.31 4.13
N LEU A 311 -12.03 -8.19 5.13
CA LEU A 311 -10.90 -9.12 5.23
C LEU A 311 -11.04 -10.24 4.22
N SER A 312 -10.01 -10.36 3.40
CA SER A 312 -9.84 -11.45 2.46
C SER A 312 -8.37 -11.85 2.35
N ARG A 313 -8.15 -12.98 1.70
CA ARG A 313 -6.81 -13.48 1.38
C ARG A 313 -6.03 -12.49 0.51
N GLU A 314 -6.68 -11.92 -0.50
CA GLU A 314 -6.09 -10.97 -1.45
C GLU A 314 -5.74 -9.65 -0.77
N LEU A 315 -6.57 -9.19 0.18
CA LEU A 315 -6.24 -8.00 0.97
C LEU A 315 -4.98 -8.25 1.80
N LEU A 316 -4.90 -9.40 2.48
CA LEU A 316 -3.72 -9.74 3.29
C LEU A 316 -2.47 -9.91 2.41
N TYR A 317 -2.57 -10.66 1.32
CA TYR A 317 -1.48 -10.85 0.36
C TYR A 317 -0.99 -9.51 -0.21
N THR A 318 -1.91 -8.63 -0.60
CA THR A 318 -1.55 -7.29 -1.10
C THR A 318 -0.81 -6.49 -0.06
N ALA A 319 -1.25 -6.53 1.20
CA ALA A 319 -0.63 -5.80 2.31
C ALA A 319 0.78 -6.34 2.63
N VAL A 320 0.93 -7.67 2.67
CA VAL A 320 2.22 -8.37 2.90
C VAL A 320 3.22 -8.00 1.80
N THR A 321 2.80 -8.03 0.53
CA THR A 321 3.67 -7.75 -0.62
C THR A 321 4.00 -6.27 -0.82
N ARG A 322 3.46 -5.36 0.00
CA ARG A 322 3.89 -3.95 0.02
C ARG A 322 5.25 -3.75 0.70
N ALA A 323 5.67 -4.68 1.56
CA ALA A 323 6.92 -4.61 2.31
C ALA A 323 8.08 -5.14 1.47
N ARG A 324 9.19 -4.40 1.35
CA ARG A 324 10.39 -4.85 0.64
C ARG A 324 11.42 -5.55 1.53
N GLU A 325 11.55 -5.10 2.77
CA GLU A 325 12.61 -5.55 3.68
C GLU A 325 12.05 -6.10 5.00
N ARG A 326 11.11 -5.39 5.64
CA ARG A 326 10.53 -5.81 6.92
C ARG A 326 9.01 -5.64 6.95
N LEU A 327 8.35 -6.61 7.55
CA LEU A 327 6.91 -6.63 7.77
C LEU A 327 6.60 -6.84 9.25
N TRP A 328 5.77 -5.98 9.82
CA TRP A 328 5.15 -6.18 11.12
C TRP A 328 3.66 -6.46 10.93
N LEU A 329 3.24 -7.67 11.26
CA LEU A 329 1.83 -8.06 11.18
C LEU A 329 1.18 -7.91 12.55
N VAL A 330 0.18 -7.05 12.66
CA VAL A 330 -0.60 -6.81 13.89
C VAL A 330 -1.98 -7.42 13.70
N ALA A 331 -2.18 -8.61 14.27
CA ALA A 331 -3.42 -9.34 14.13
C ALA A 331 -3.59 -10.38 15.23
N GLY A 332 -4.80 -10.50 15.79
CA GLY A 332 -5.15 -11.64 16.63
C GLY A 332 -5.18 -12.92 15.80
N ALA A 333 -4.66 -14.02 16.35
CA ALA A 333 -4.62 -15.32 15.67
C ALA A 333 -5.94 -15.74 14.99
N PRO A 334 -7.13 -15.58 15.62
CA PRO A 334 -8.41 -15.98 15.01
C PRO A 334 -8.81 -15.13 13.80
N VAL A 335 -8.41 -13.85 13.78
CA VAL A 335 -8.68 -12.92 12.67
C VAL A 335 -7.74 -13.19 11.51
N LEU A 336 -6.46 -13.43 11.81
CA LEU A 336 -5.46 -13.78 10.80
C LEU A 336 -5.83 -15.10 10.09
N ALA A 337 -6.15 -16.15 10.86
CA ALA A 337 -6.61 -17.42 10.29
C ALA A 337 -7.85 -17.24 9.40
N ALA A 338 -8.79 -16.40 9.84
CA ALA A 338 -10.00 -16.11 9.08
C ALA A 338 -9.71 -15.35 7.78
N ALA A 339 -8.81 -14.38 7.80
CA ALA A 339 -8.41 -13.64 6.60
C ALA A 339 -7.76 -14.57 5.56
N ILE A 340 -6.89 -15.49 5.99
CA ILE A 340 -6.23 -16.47 5.11
C ILE A 340 -7.25 -17.49 4.55
N GLY A 341 -8.17 -17.94 5.40
CA GLY A 341 -9.23 -18.88 5.03
C GLY A 341 -10.36 -18.27 4.19
N ALA A 342 -10.51 -16.95 4.19
CA ALA A 342 -11.54 -16.25 3.44
C ALA A 342 -11.26 -16.33 1.93
N ASN A 343 -12.06 -17.14 1.24
CA ASN A 343 -12.01 -17.25 -0.21
C ASN A 343 -12.92 -16.20 -0.85
N THR A 344 -12.36 -15.31 -1.66
CA THR A 344 -13.13 -14.23 -2.29
C THR A 344 -13.80 -14.74 -3.55
N ARG A 345 -14.92 -15.46 -3.38
CA ARG A 345 -15.77 -15.86 -4.51
C ARG A 345 -16.51 -14.62 -5.02
N ARG A 346 -16.01 -13.99 -6.08
CA ARG A 346 -16.75 -12.97 -6.82
C ARG A 346 -17.50 -13.65 -7.96
N SER A 347 -18.83 -13.60 -7.92
CA SER A 347 -19.67 -14.06 -9.03
C SER A 347 -19.60 -13.05 -10.17
N SER A 348 -19.18 -13.50 -11.35
CA SER A 348 -19.16 -12.71 -12.59
C SER A 348 -19.61 -13.57 -13.77
N GLY A 349 -20.26 -12.92 -14.73
CA GLY A 349 -20.68 -13.53 -15.99
C GLY A 349 -19.68 -13.39 -17.13
N LEU A 350 -18.52 -12.72 -16.93
CA LEU A 350 -17.60 -12.39 -18.02
C LEU A 350 -17.11 -13.64 -18.76
N GLN A 351 -16.72 -14.69 -18.04
CA GLN A 351 -16.28 -15.95 -18.66
C GLN A 351 -17.39 -16.67 -19.43
N ALA A 352 -18.66 -16.51 -19.04
CA ALA A 352 -19.78 -17.01 -19.83
C ALA A 352 -19.96 -16.18 -21.12
N ARG A 353 -19.91 -14.85 -21.00
CA ARG A 353 -20.03 -13.92 -22.14
C ARG A 353 -18.89 -14.07 -23.15
N LEU A 354 -17.66 -14.28 -22.70
CA LEU A 354 -16.51 -14.53 -23.59
C LEU A 354 -16.72 -15.81 -24.41
N ARG A 355 -17.22 -16.88 -23.78
CA ARG A 355 -17.54 -18.13 -24.49
C ARG A 355 -18.67 -17.94 -25.50
N GLU A 356 -19.74 -17.23 -25.13
CA GLU A 356 -20.83 -16.88 -26.06
C GLU A 356 -20.31 -16.10 -27.27
N ALA A 357 -19.47 -15.09 -27.03
CA ALA A 357 -18.95 -14.22 -28.08
C ALA A 357 -18.01 -14.95 -29.05
N LEU A 358 -17.12 -15.82 -28.56
CA LEU A 358 -16.22 -16.60 -29.41
C LEU A 358 -16.91 -17.78 -30.12
N ALA A 359 -18.04 -18.26 -29.60
CA ALA A 359 -18.86 -19.28 -30.25
C ALA A 359 -19.81 -18.70 -31.32
N ALA A 360 -20.10 -17.39 -31.28
CA ALA A 360 -20.92 -16.73 -32.27
C ALA A 360 -20.14 -16.59 -33.60
N PRO A 361 -20.79 -16.82 -34.77
CA PRO A 361 -20.15 -16.56 -36.05
C PRO A 361 -19.77 -15.07 -36.15
N ALA A 362 -18.56 -14.79 -36.65
CA ALA A 362 -18.06 -13.44 -36.86
C ALA A 362 -19.09 -12.63 -37.67
N ARG A 363 -19.53 -11.49 -37.10
CA ARG A 363 -20.47 -10.57 -37.75
C ARG A 363 -19.80 -9.71 -38.79
#